data_AF-A0A6B3EYE6-F1
#
_entry.id   AF-A0A6B3EYE6-F1
#
_cell.length_a   1.000
_cell.length_b   1.000
_cell.length_c   1.000
_cell.angle_alpha   90.00
_cell.angle_beta   90.00
_cell.angle_gamma   90.00
#
_symmetry.space_group_name_H-M   'P 1'
#
loop_
_entity.id
_entity.type
_entity.pdbx_description
1 polymer ?
#
loop_
_entity_poly.entity_id
_entity_poly.type
_entity_poly.pdbx_seq_one_letter_code
_entity_poly.pdbx_strand_id
1 'polypeptide(L)'
;SAQSGSLIDEIVREDARRMLAAALEAEVNQYIAELAAETDEHGPRLVVRNGHHRPRTVVTAAGPVEVKAPRVNDRRVDDENGERKRFSSKILPPWCRKSPKISEVLPLLYLHGLSSGDFVPALEQFLGGTAGLSAATVTRLTRQWSEDHAAFQSRDLSDRDFVYVWADG
;
A
#
# COMPACT_ATOMS: atom_id res chain seq x y z
N SER A 1 30.04 -11.49 2.27
CA SER A 1 28.94 -11.95 3.14
C SER A 1 28.54 -10.83 4.08
N ALA A 2 27.57 -10.00 3.70
CA ALA A 2 27.04 -8.93 4.55
C ALA A 2 25.99 -9.55 5.49
N GLN A 3 26.45 -10.04 6.63
CA GLN A 3 25.63 -10.67 7.64
C GLN A 3 25.39 -9.65 8.77
N SER A 4 24.14 -9.61 9.24
CA SER A 4 23.53 -8.70 10.22
C SER A 4 23.15 -7.32 9.67
N GLY A 5 21.86 -7.13 9.42
CA GLY A 5 21.27 -5.81 9.65
C GLY A 5 21.46 -5.47 11.12
N SER A 6 21.42 -4.18 11.48
CA SER A 6 21.46 -3.80 12.90
C SER A 6 20.45 -4.65 13.67
N LEU A 7 20.84 -5.22 14.82
CA LEU A 7 19.94 -6.01 15.68
C LEU A 7 18.64 -5.23 15.98
N ILE A 8 18.74 -3.90 16.03
CA ILE A 8 17.61 -2.98 16.16
C ILE A 8 16.64 -3.13 14.98
N ASP A 9 17.14 -3.10 13.74
CA ASP A 9 16.31 -3.17 12.54
C ASP A 9 15.61 -4.52 12.40
N GLU A 10 16.26 -5.60 12.83
CA GLU A 10 15.67 -6.94 12.85
C GLU A 10 14.51 -7.03 13.86
N ILE A 11 14.71 -6.49 15.08
CA ILE A 11 13.66 -6.42 16.09
C ILE A 11 12.49 -5.57 15.60
N VAL A 12 12.76 -4.37 15.07
CA VAL A 12 11.73 -3.45 14.56
C VAL A 12 10.92 -4.10 13.43
N ARG A 13 11.58 -4.82 12.51
CA ARG A 13 10.92 -5.52 11.41
C ARG A 13 10.02 -6.66 11.90
N GLU A 14 10.51 -7.46 12.86
CA GLU A 14 9.74 -8.56 13.42
C GLU A 14 8.53 -8.05 14.24
N ASP A 15 8.71 -6.98 15.01
CA ASP A 15 7.61 -6.36 15.76
C ASP A 15 6.58 -5.71 14.81
N ALA A 16 7.02 -5.04 13.75
CA ALA A 16 6.14 -4.52 12.71
C ALA A 16 5.33 -5.65 12.05
N ARG A 17 5.95 -6.81 11.78
CA ARG A 17 5.27 -8.00 11.25
C ARG A 17 4.17 -8.50 12.18
N ARG A 18 4.49 -8.65 13.47
CA ARG A 18 3.55 -9.11 14.50
C ARG A 18 2.40 -8.13 14.69
N MET A 19 2.72 -6.84 14.80
CA MET A 19 1.74 -5.78 14.99
C MET A 19 0.78 -5.68 13.79
N LEU A 20 1.30 -5.76 12.56
CA LEU A 20 0.46 -5.74 11.36
C LEU A 20 -0.44 -6.99 11.29
N ALA A 21 0.07 -8.16 11.63
CA ALA A 21 -0.74 -9.39 11.70
C ALA A 21 -1.86 -9.25 12.75
N ALA A 22 -1.54 -8.76 13.96
CA ALA A 22 -2.53 -8.55 15.01
C ALA A 22 -3.61 -7.52 14.62
N ALA A 23 -3.22 -6.43 13.94
CA ALA A 23 -4.16 -5.42 13.47
C ALA A 23 -5.12 -5.97 12.41
N LEU A 24 -4.63 -6.79 11.48
CA LEU A 24 -5.47 -7.45 10.47
C LEU A 24 -6.43 -8.47 11.11
N GLU A 25 -5.98 -9.19 12.14
CA GLU A 25 -6.84 -10.09 12.90
C GLU A 25 -7.93 -9.34 13.66
N ALA A 26 -7.59 -8.21 14.28
CA ALA A 26 -8.55 -7.34 14.96
C ALA A 26 -9.60 -6.76 13.99
N GLU A 27 -9.17 -6.28 12.82
CA GLU A 27 -10.08 -5.77 11.77
C GLU A 27 -11.08 -6.83 11.31
N VAL A 28 -10.63 -8.06 11.08
CA VAL A 28 -11.51 -9.17 10.68
C VAL A 28 -12.45 -9.58 11.81
N ASN A 29 -11.96 -9.64 13.05
CA ASN A 29 -12.79 -9.95 14.21
C ASN A 29 -13.88 -8.90 14.41
N GLN A 30 -13.54 -7.62 14.28
CA GLN A 30 -14.49 -6.53 14.35
C GLN A 30 -15.57 -6.67 13.26
N TYR A 31 -15.16 -6.89 12.00
CA TYR A 31 -16.09 -7.06 10.89
C TYR A 31 -17.08 -8.22 11.09
N ILE A 32 -16.59 -9.37 11.58
CA ILE A 32 -17.44 -10.53 11.87
C ILE A 32 -18.37 -10.26 13.06
N ALA A 33 -17.89 -9.56 14.09
CA ALA A 33 -18.68 -9.25 15.28
C ALA A 33 -19.82 -8.26 14.97
N GLU A 34 -19.54 -7.22 14.20
CA GLU A 34 -20.53 -6.23 13.74
C GLU A 34 -21.67 -6.90 12.94
N LEU A 35 -21.38 -8.01 12.27
CA LEU A 35 -22.29 -8.72 11.39
C LEU A 35 -22.74 -10.08 11.97
N ALA A 36 -22.60 -10.27 13.28
CA ALA A 36 -22.90 -11.53 13.94
C ALA A 36 -24.39 -11.91 13.91
N ALA A 37 -25.28 -10.92 13.77
CA ALA A 37 -26.73 -11.09 13.67
C ALA A 37 -27.19 -11.45 12.25
N GLU A 38 -26.32 -11.30 11.24
CA GLU A 38 -26.63 -11.64 9.85
C GLU A 38 -26.59 -13.16 9.68
N THR A 39 -27.76 -13.80 9.72
CA THR A 39 -27.92 -15.26 9.56
C THR A 39 -28.77 -15.58 8.34
N ASP A 40 -28.52 -16.73 7.72
CA ASP A 40 -29.44 -17.28 6.74
C ASP A 40 -30.74 -17.79 7.41
N GLU A 41 -31.72 -18.16 6.59
CA GLU A 41 -33.03 -18.69 7.04
C GLU A 41 -32.91 -19.94 7.92
N HIS A 42 -31.77 -20.63 7.88
CA HIS A 42 -31.52 -21.87 8.60
C HIS A 42 -30.71 -21.65 9.89
N GLY A 43 -30.29 -20.41 10.17
CA GLY A 43 -29.59 -20.00 11.40
C GLY A 43 -28.06 -19.81 11.29
N PRO A 44 -27.30 -20.45 10.38
CA PRO A 44 -25.88 -20.13 10.19
C PRO A 44 -25.59 -18.67 9.83
N ARG A 45 -24.51 -18.13 10.38
CA ARG A 45 -24.03 -16.77 10.05
C ARG A 45 -23.64 -16.64 8.58
N LEU A 46 -24.04 -15.54 7.97
CA LEU A 46 -23.69 -15.20 6.58
C LEU A 46 -22.22 -14.77 6.44
N VAL A 47 -21.63 -14.24 7.50
CA VAL A 47 -20.26 -13.73 7.52
C VAL A 47 -19.39 -14.57 8.43
N VAL A 48 -18.42 -15.27 7.85
CA VAL A 48 -17.56 -16.21 8.60
C VAL A 48 -16.10 -16.09 8.19
N ARG A 49 -15.20 -16.42 9.12
CA ARG A 49 -13.77 -16.53 8.84
C ARG A 49 -13.50 -17.70 7.88
N ASN A 50 -12.60 -17.49 6.91
CA ASN A 50 -12.28 -18.47 5.87
C ASN A 50 -10.75 -18.64 5.69
N GLY A 51 -10.06 -18.85 6.81
CA GLY A 51 -8.60 -19.01 6.85
C GLY A 51 -7.86 -17.73 6.48
N HIS A 52 -6.77 -17.87 5.71
CA HIS A 52 -5.90 -16.77 5.31
C HIS A 52 -5.53 -16.85 3.83
N HIS A 53 -5.11 -15.73 3.26
CA HIS A 53 -4.50 -15.67 1.93
C HIS A 53 -3.11 -16.31 1.92
N ARG A 54 -2.59 -16.57 0.72
CA ARG A 54 -1.16 -16.88 0.55
C ARG A 54 -0.32 -15.72 1.10
N PRO A 55 0.79 -16.00 1.81
CA PRO A 55 1.70 -14.96 2.27
C PRO A 55 2.17 -14.07 1.13
N ARG A 56 2.33 -12.77 1.41
CA ARG A 56 2.94 -11.81 0.48
C ARG A 56 3.81 -10.83 1.24
N THR A 57 4.86 -10.36 0.59
CA THR A 57 5.74 -9.34 1.16
C THR A 57 5.19 -7.94 0.89
N VAL A 58 5.21 -7.11 1.93
CA VAL A 58 4.87 -5.68 1.89
C VAL A 58 6.08 -4.90 2.37
N VAL A 59 6.57 -3.96 1.56
CA VAL A 59 7.69 -3.10 1.98
C VAL A 59 7.19 -1.92 2.81
N THR A 60 7.75 -1.81 4.00
CA THR A 60 7.44 -0.75 4.99
C THR A 60 8.72 0.03 5.31
N ALA A 61 8.62 1.03 6.18
CA ALA A 61 9.80 1.73 6.70
C ALA A 61 10.73 0.80 7.51
N ALA A 62 10.21 -0.30 8.08
CA ALA A 62 10.99 -1.32 8.76
C ALA A 62 11.61 -2.36 7.77
N GLY A 63 11.46 -2.12 6.47
CA GLY A 63 11.86 -3.05 5.41
C GLY A 63 10.76 -4.01 4.98
N PRO A 64 11.12 -5.08 4.24
CA PRO A 64 10.20 -6.10 3.75
C PRO A 64 9.58 -6.92 4.89
N VAL A 65 8.26 -6.94 4.97
CA VAL A 65 7.49 -7.68 5.97
C VAL A 65 6.60 -8.71 5.27
N GLU A 66 6.74 -9.99 5.63
CA GLU A 66 5.82 -11.02 5.14
C GLU A 66 4.47 -10.95 5.89
N VAL A 67 3.38 -10.87 5.13
CA VAL A 67 2.03 -10.76 5.67
C VAL A 67 1.15 -11.89 5.16
N LYS A 68 0.47 -12.56 6.08
CA LYS A 68 -0.55 -13.57 5.82
C LYS A 68 -1.93 -13.03 6.23
N ALA A 69 -2.59 -12.33 5.31
CA ALA A 69 -3.85 -11.63 5.62
C ALA A 69 -5.01 -12.61 5.89
N PRO A 70 -5.81 -12.44 6.95
CA PRO A 70 -6.98 -13.28 7.20
C PRO A 70 -8.06 -13.04 6.15
N ARG A 71 -8.92 -14.04 5.96
CA ARG A 71 -9.99 -14.05 4.98
C ARG A 71 -11.34 -14.13 5.65
N VAL A 72 -12.30 -13.42 5.08
CA VAL A 72 -13.71 -13.53 5.44
C VAL A 72 -14.47 -13.99 4.21
N ASN A 73 -15.34 -14.97 4.41
CA ASN A 73 -16.39 -15.30 3.46
C ASN A 73 -17.65 -14.55 3.88
N ASP A 74 -17.97 -13.50 3.14
CA ASP A 74 -19.24 -12.78 3.28
C ASP A 74 -20.22 -13.31 2.23
N ARG A 75 -21.30 -13.96 2.68
CA ARG A 75 -22.34 -14.53 1.84
C ARG A 75 -23.48 -13.55 1.55
N ARG A 76 -23.47 -12.35 2.14
CA ARG A 76 -24.50 -11.34 1.91
C ARG A 76 -24.44 -10.83 0.48
N VAL A 77 -25.60 -10.43 -0.02
CA VAL A 77 -25.77 -9.81 -1.33
C VAL A 77 -26.06 -8.33 -1.11
N ASP A 78 -25.60 -7.50 -2.02
CA ASP A 78 -25.94 -6.09 -2.05
C ASP A 78 -27.30 -5.90 -2.75
N ASP A 79 -28.22 -5.23 -2.08
CA ASP A 79 -29.60 -5.09 -2.54
C ASP A 79 -29.72 -4.19 -3.78
N GLU A 80 -28.73 -3.32 -4.04
CA GLU A 80 -28.77 -2.40 -5.18
C GLU A 80 -28.29 -3.04 -6.49
N ASN A 81 -27.28 -3.90 -6.42
CA ASN A 81 -26.63 -4.47 -7.61
C ASN A 81 -26.70 -6.01 -7.70
N GLY A 82 -27.18 -6.70 -6.66
CA GLY A 82 -27.29 -8.15 -6.63
C GLY A 82 -25.96 -8.90 -6.52
N GLU A 83 -24.84 -8.20 -6.32
CA GLU A 83 -23.52 -8.81 -6.18
C GLU A 83 -23.22 -9.23 -4.75
N ARG A 84 -22.32 -10.20 -4.58
CA ARG A 84 -21.86 -10.59 -3.24
C ARG A 84 -21.02 -9.48 -2.61
N LYS A 85 -21.34 -9.13 -1.37
CA LYS A 85 -20.47 -8.29 -0.54
C LYS A 85 -19.15 -9.02 -0.30
N ARG A 86 -18.06 -8.25 -0.28
CA ARG A 86 -16.71 -8.79 -0.05
C ARG A 86 -16.02 -7.97 1.01
N PHE A 87 -15.48 -8.66 2.01
CA PHE A 87 -14.54 -8.04 2.93
C PHE A 87 -13.28 -7.61 2.17
N SER A 88 -12.93 -6.34 2.31
CA SER A 88 -11.67 -5.77 1.87
C SER A 88 -11.04 -5.03 3.03
N SER A 89 -9.83 -5.43 3.41
CA SER A 89 -9.08 -4.80 4.49
C SER A 89 -8.80 -3.33 4.16
N LYS A 90 -9.09 -2.44 5.10
CA LYS A 90 -8.73 -1.01 5.05
C LYS A 90 -7.26 -0.82 5.38
N ILE A 91 -6.73 -1.67 6.27
CA ILE A 91 -5.32 -1.66 6.67
C ILE A 91 -4.41 -2.15 5.53
N LEU A 92 -4.75 -3.28 4.90
CA LEU A 92 -3.92 -3.89 3.86
C LEU A 92 -4.74 -4.38 2.66
N PRO A 93 -5.01 -3.50 1.68
CA PRO A 93 -5.70 -3.88 0.45
C PRO A 93 -5.00 -5.03 -0.29
N PRO A 94 -5.74 -5.87 -1.08
CA PRO A 94 -5.19 -7.05 -1.75
C PRO A 94 -4.01 -6.77 -2.70
N TRP A 95 -4.03 -5.61 -3.35
CA TRP A 95 -3.02 -5.14 -4.30
C TRP A 95 -1.81 -4.49 -3.64
N CYS A 96 -1.89 -4.15 -2.34
CA CYS A 96 -0.81 -3.45 -1.66
C CYS A 96 0.46 -4.32 -1.58
N ARG A 97 1.59 -3.74 -2.02
CA ARG A 97 2.95 -4.34 -1.99
C ARG A 97 3.97 -3.46 -1.27
N LYS A 98 3.60 -2.22 -0.96
CA LYS A 98 4.42 -1.24 -0.25
C LYS A 98 3.51 -0.26 0.48
N SER A 99 3.97 0.23 1.62
CA SER A 99 3.22 1.25 2.37
C SER A 99 3.05 2.55 1.56
N PRO A 100 2.00 3.35 1.83
CA PRO A 100 1.83 4.66 1.21
C PRO A 100 3.07 5.54 1.39
N LYS A 101 3.67 5.55 2.59
CA LYS A 101 4.85 6.36 2.89
C LYS A 101 6.07 6.02 2.03
N ILE A 102 6.31 4.72 1.78
CA ILE A 102 7.36 4.29 0.85
C ILE A 102 7.06 4.75 -0.58
N SER A 103 5.80 4.79 -0.98
CA SER A 103 5.41 5.27 -2.32
C SER A 103 5.64 6.78 -2.48
N GLU A 104 5.43 7.57 -1.42
CA GLU A 104 5.65 9.03 -1.39
C GLU A 104 7.13 9.43 -1.45
N VAL A 105 8.04 8.63 -0.87
CA VAL A 105 9.48 8.95 -0.86
C VAL A 105 10.12 8.85 -2.24
N LEU A 106 9.63 7.95 -3.09
CA LEU A 106 10.17 7.74 -4.44
C LEU A 106 10.17 9.03 -5.30
N PRO A 107 9.07 9.80 -5.40
CA PRO A 107 9.08 11.10 -6.06
C PRO A 107 10.12 12.08 -5.49
N LEU A 108 10.24 12.14 -4.17
CA LEU A 108 11.15 13.07 -3.53
C LEU A 108 12.60 12.77 -3.89
N LEU A 109 12.99 11.49 -3.91
CA LEU A 109 14.33 11.09 -4.32
C LEU A 109 14.63 11.50 -5.78
N TYR A 110 13.64 11.45 -6.66
CA TYR A 110 13.81 11.83 -8.07
C TYR A 110 14.00 13.34 -8.18
N LEU A 111 13.14 14.11 -7.48
CA LEU A 111 13.22 15.56 -7.43
C LEU A 111 14.56 16.05 -6.86
N HIS A 112 15.13 15.32 -5.90
CA HIS A 112 16.44 15.63 -5.32
C HIS A 112 17.64 15.16 -6.16
N GLY A 113 17.41 14.70 -7.40
CA GLY A 113 18.48 14.42 -8.35
C GLY A 113 19.04 13.00 -8.30
N LEU A 114 18.37 12.06 -7.62
CA LEU A 114 18.74 10.64 -7.73
C LEU A 114 18.39 10.16 -9.15
N SER A 115 19.34 9.56 -9.84
CA SER A 115 19.09 8.94 -11.15
C SER A 115 18.16 7.74 -10.99
N SER A 116 17.20 7.55 -11.91
CA SER A 116 16.28 6.41 -11.92
C SER A 116 16.97 5.05 -11.80
N GLY A 117 18.21 4.92 -12.29
CA GLY A 117 19.03 3.71 -12.18
C GLY A 117 19.56 3.43 -10.77
N ASP A 118 19.74 4.48 -9.96
CA ASP A 118 20.31 4.41 -8.61
C ASP A 118 19.25 4.23 -7.51
N PHE A 119 17.96 4.31 -7.86
CA PHE A 119 16.85 4.12 -6.92
C PHE A 119 16.85 2.77 -6.24
N VAL A 120 16.91 1.71 -7.05
CA VAL A 120 16.78 0.34 -6.55
C VAL A 120 18.00 0.01 -5.67
N PRO A 121 19.26 0.28 -6.08
CA PRO A 121 20.42 0.09 -5.22
C PRO A 121 20.36 0.90 -3.91
N ALA A 122 19.99 2.18 -3.97
CA ALA A 122 19.95 3.03 -2.77
C ALA A 122 18.90 2.57 -1.76
N LEU A 123 17.71 2.21 -2.25
CA LEU A 123 16.62 1.75 -1.39
C LEU A 123 16.80 0.31 -0.92
N GLU A 124 17.45 -0.55 -1.70
CA GLU A 124 17.81 -1.90 -1.28
C GLU A 124 18.75 -1.85 -0.07
N GLN A 125 19.77 -1.00 -0.12
CA GLN A 125 20.69 -0.81 1.00
C GLN A 125 19.98 -0.23 2.22
N PHE A 126 19.06 0.72 2.03
CA PHE A 126 18.36 1.37 3.14
C PHE A 126 17.27 0.51 3.77
N LEU A 127 16.45 -0.18 2.96
CA LEU A 127 15.29 -0.94 3.42
C LEU A 127 15.62 -2.43 3.65
N GLY A 128 16.79 -2.90 3.24
CA GLY A 128 17.17 -4.31 3.32
C GLY A 128 16.41 -5.21 2.33
N GLY A 129 15.92 -4.64 1.23
CA GLY A 129 15.30 -5.42 0.14
C GLY A 129 14.62 -4.57 -0.94
N THR A 130 14.33 -5.22 -2.08
CA THR A 130 13.83 -4.58 -3.32
C THR A 130 12.36 -4.86 -3.62
N ALA A 131 11.65 -5.58 -2.74
CA ALA A 131 10.27 -6.00 -3.02
C ALA A 131 9.36 -4.78 -3.30
N GLY A 132 8.67 -4.77 -4.44
CA GLY A 132 7.81 -3.64 -4.81
C GLY A 132 8.53 -2.36 -5.27
N LEU A 133 9.86 -2.40 -5.44
CA LEU A 133 10.71 -1.33 -5.97
C LEU A 133 11.35 -1.73 -7.31
N SER A 134 10.58 -2.39 -8.19
CA SER A 134 11.08 -2.77 -9.51
C SER A 134 11.34 -1.54 -10.39
N ALA A 135 12.22 -1.68 -11.38
CA ALA A 135 12.43 -0.66 -12.41
C ALA A 135 11.11 -0.23 -13.07
N ALA A 136 10.21 -1.18 -13.37
CA ALA A 136 8.87 -0.89 -13.89
C ALA A 136 8.01 -0.02 -12.94
N THR A 137 8.20 -0.14 -11.62
CA THR A 137 7.55 0.72 -10.63
C THR A 137 8.10 2.15 -10.68
N VAL A 138 9.42 2.30 -10.83
CA VAL A 138 10.06 3.61 -11.03
C VAL A 138 9.57 4.24 -12.33
N THR A 139 9.60 3.51 -13.45
CA THR A 139 9.11 4.00 -14.75
C THR A 139 7.64 4.42 -14.71
N ARG A 140 6.77 3.65 -14.05
CA ARG A 140 5.36 4.02 -13.89
C ARG A 140 5.19 5.31 -13.09
N LEU A 141 5.98 5.48 -12.03
CA LEU A 141 5.98 6.72 -11.26
C LEU A 141 6.45 7.91 -12.09
N THR A 142 7.56 7.76 -12.84
CA THR A 142 8.04 8.78 -13.77
C THR A 142 6.97 9.16 -14.80
N ARG A 143 6.28 8.16 -15.38
CA ARG A 143 5.20 8.40 -16.33
C ARG A 143 4.06 9.20 -15.73
N GLN A 144 3.59 8.83 -14.54
CA GLN A 144 2.52 9.57 -13.86
C GLN A 144 2.93 11.05 -13.68
N TRP A 145 4.18 11.32 -13.29
CA TRP A 145 4.63 12.70 -13.15
C TRP A 145 4.81 13.42 -14.48
N SER A 146 5.20 12.74 -15.55
CA SER A 146 5.17 13.33 -16.89
C SER A 146 3.76 13.78 -17.26
N GLU A 147 2.74 12.98 -16.91
CA GLU A 147 1.34 13.33 -17.12
C GLU A 147 0.91 14.50 -16.23
N ASP A 148 1.27 14.49 -14.94
CA ASP A 148 0.98 15.59 -14.00
C ASP A 148 1.67 16.91 -14.43
N HIS A 149 2.92 16.82 -14.90
CA HIS A 149 3.67 17.96 -15.42
C HIS A 149 3.05 18.49 -16.71
N ALA A 150 2.63 17.62 -17.63
CA ALA A 150 1.92 18.04 -18.84
C ALA A 150 0.60 18.76 -18.50
N ALA A 151 -0.15 18.25 -17.52
CA ALA A 151 -1.35 18.90 -17.01
C ALA A 151 -1.05 20.25 -16.33
N PHE A 152 0.05 20.35 -15.58
CA PHE A 152 0.49 21.61 -14.98
C PHE A 152 0.90 22.63 -16.05
N GLN A 153 1.58 22.20 -17.11
CA GLN A 153 1.99 23.07 -18.21
C GLN A 153 0.80 23.57 -19.04
N SER A 154 -0.29 22.80 -19.12
CA SER A 154 -1.51 23.16 -19.86
C SER A 154 -2.61 23.76 -18.99
N ARG A 155 -2.34 24.03 -17.71
CA ARG A 155 -3.35 24.55 -16.78
C ARG A 155 -3.84 25.92 -17.23
N ASP A 156 -5.14 26.16 -17.04
CA ASP A 156 -5.70 27.49 -17.20
C ASP A 156 -5.21 28.41 -16.08
N LEU A 157 -4.86 29.62 -16.45
CA LEU A 157 -4.42 30.70 -15.56
C LEU A 157 -5.25 31.98 -15.77
N SER A 158 -6.34 31.89 -16.56
CA SER A 158 -7.20 33.02 -16.91
C SER A 158 -7.94 33.62 -15.71
N ASP A 159 -8.04 32.89 -14.60
CA ASP A 159 -8.64 33.32 -13.34
C ASP A 159 -7.71 34.22 -12.49
N ARG A 160 -6.51 34.55 -12.98
CA ARG A 160 -5.48 35.28 -12.24
C ARG A 160 -4.95 36.48 -13.00
N ASP A 161 -4.90 37.63 -12.32
CA ASP A 161 -4.21 38.83 -12.79
C ASP A 161 -2.75 38.84 -12.35
N PHE A 162 -1.82 38.63 -13.28
CA PHE A 162 -0.38 38.69 -13.01
C PHE A 162 0.15 40.12 -13.17
N VAL A 163 0.59 40.74 -12.07
CA VAL A 163 1.19 42.09 -12.09
C VAL A 163 2.63 42.07 -12.65
N TYR A 164 3.34 40.96 -12.45
CA TYR A 164 4.71 40.76 -12.92
C TYR A 164 4.92 39.33 -13.42
N VAL A 165 5.68 39.20 -14.51
CA VAL A 165 6.13 37.93 -15.07
C VAL A 165 7.62 38.07 -15.40
N TRP A 166 8.42 37.10 -14.97
CA TRP A 166 9.84 37.01 -15.33
C TRP A 166 10.11 35.69 -16.06
N ALA A 167 11.08 35.73 -16.98
CA ALA A 167 11.57 34.56 -17.69
C ALA A 167 13.08 34.46 -17.47
N ASP A 168 13.58 33.24 -17.28
CA ASP A 168 14.99 32.91 -17.06
C ASP A 168 15.38 31.74 -18.00
N GLY A 169 16.65 31.65 -18.39
CA GLY A 169 17.12 30.77 -19.47
C GLY A 169 18.43 30.06 -19.20
#